data_AF-A0A8T3DTB9-F1
#
_entry.id   AF-A0A8T3DTB9-F1
#
_cell.length_a   1.000
_cell.length_b   1.000
_cell.length_c   1.000
_cell.angle_alpha   90.00
_cell.angle_beta   90.00
_cell.angle_gamma   90.00
#
_symmetry.space_group_name_H-M   'P 1'
#
loop_
_entity.id
_entity.type
_entity.pdbx_description
1 polymer ?
#
loop_
_entity_poly.entity_id
_entity_poly.type
_entity_poly.pdbx_seq_one_letter_code
_entity_poly.pdbx_strand_id
1 'polypeptide(L)'
;MCFHCAFNLECALSKNINGQQKWPVPYRRFDHRPETDPYCQALYPFCPTGDRDGRIPYMRDTDSIEVFRLQAPVWEFKYGDLLGKIHIMHDAIGFRSTETERNYTMEWYELFQLGNCTFPHLRPELNAPFWCNQGAACFFEGIDDVHWMQNGTLEKVGRMTGAQFNELAKWVQYDNETGIFYETWTVRADPSPNSTVWFESYDCSQFVHRTYKKIAEMGVDLVSKTQTNYTKIYLFSGEPSYLGNDSTIFGQSSMKTLAAEIKNFYHSFRPHQSPQDFILSLFEIFEKVVLEKNFYLFYNFEYWHLPMKPPYIQITYEEVPLP
;
A
#
# COMPACT_ATOMS: atom_id res chain seq x y z
N MET A 1 -4.75 29.86 37.66
CA MET A 1 -5.37 30.01 36.32
C MET A 1 -4.98 28.79 35.51
N CYS A 2 -5.87 27.80 35.46
CA CYS A 2 -5.71 26.58 34.67
C CYS A 2 -6.16 26.85 33.23
N PHE A 3 -5.33 26.55 32.25
CA PHE A 3 -5.76 26.35 30.87
C PHE A 3 -5.61 24.86 30.55
N HIS A 4 -6.74 24.16 30.53
CA HIS A 4 -6.91 22.89 29.82
C HIS A 4 -7.08 23.23 28.33
N CYS A 5 -6.14 22.82 27.49
CA CYS A 5 -6.40 22.65 26.06
C CYS A 5 -6.78 21.18 25.85
N ALA A 6 -8.07 20.94 25.63
CA ALA A 6 -8.58 19.68 25.14
C ALA A 6 -8.29 19.60 23.63
N PHE A 7 -7.38 18.70 23.25
CA PHE A 7 -7.31 18.21 21.87
C PHE A 7 -8.50 17.26 21.66
N ASN A 8 -9.55 17.74 20.99
CA ASN A 8 -10.57 16.87 20.43
C ASN A 8 -10.03 16.28 19.13
N LEU A 9 -9.56 15.04 19.18
CA LEU A 9 -9.29 14.23 18.00
C LEU A 9 -10.64 13.68 17.53
N GLU A 10 -11.16 14.18 16.41
CA GLU A 10 -12.33 13.61 15.76
C GLU A 10 -11.98 12.18 15.28
N CYS A 11 -12.55 11.18 15.95
CA CYS A 11 -12.67 9.84 15.39
C CYS A 11 -13.44 9.94 14.08
N ALA A 12 -12.73 9.92 12.95
CA ALA A 12 -13.32 9.73 11.63
C ALA A 12 -13.83 8.28 11.46
N LEU A 13 -14.84 7.91 12.25
CA LEU A 13 -15.76 6.85 11.90
C LEU A 13 -16.73 7.47 10.89
N SER A 14 -16.71 7.00 9.65
CA SER A 14 -17.77 7.27 8.68
C SER A 14 -19.05 6.55 9.13
N LYS A 15 -19.69 7.07 10.18
CA LYS A 15 -20.99 6.61 10.66
C LYS A 15 -22.06 7.40 9.93
N ASN A 16 -22.98 6.69 9.29
CA ASN A 16 -24.19 7.30 8.71
C ASN A 16 -25.06 7.89 9.83
N ILE A 17 -26.07 8.70 9.48
CA ILE A 17 -27.02 9.34 10.42
C ILE A 17 -27.73 8.31 11.34
N ASN A 18 -27.69 7.01 10.98
CA ASN A 18 -28.24 5.89 11.75
C ASN A 18 -27.19 5.03 12.51
N GLY A 19 -25.92 5.47 12.60
CA GLY A 19 -24.88 4.76 13.36
C GLY A 19 -24.33 3.47 12.73
N GLN A 20 -24.73 3.11 11.51
CA GLN A 20 -24.23 1.95 10.78
C GLN A 20 -22.87 2.24 10.11
N GLN A 21 -21.96 1.27 10.24
CA GLN A 21 -20.66 1.23 9.58
C GLN A 21 -20.84 1.18 8.06
N LYS A 22 -20.10 2.02 7.32
CA LYS A 22 -20.06 1.97 5.85
C LYS A 22 -18.85 1.15 5.41
N TRP A 23 -19.08 0.24 4.47
CA TRP A 23 -18.06 -0.58 3.83
C TRP A 23 -17.81 -0.10 2.38
N PRO A 24 -16.57 -0.18 1.86
CA PRO A 24 -15.33 -0.46 2.61
C PRO A 24 -14.99 0.68 3.59
N VAL A 25 -14.17 0.38 4.61
CA VAL A 25 -13.60 1.42 5.48
C VAL A 25 -12.69 2.30 4.62
N PRO A 26 -12.92 3.62 4.56
CA PRO A 26 -12.09 4.50 3.75
C PRO A 26 -10.68 4.60 4.32
N TYR A 27 -9.68 4.60 3.46
CA TYR A 27 -8.31 4.92 3.83
C TYR A 27 -8.23 6.33 4.44
N ARG A 28 -7.69 6.44 5.66
CA ARG A 28 -7.50 7.71 6.35
C ARG A 28 -6.29 8.44 5.78
N ARG A 29 -6.52 9.66 5.31
CA ARG A 29 -5.46 10.61 4.95
C ARG A 29 -5.09 11.49 6.13
N PHE A 30 -3.88 12.02 6.05
CA PHE A 30 -3.28 12.90 7.05
C PHE A 30 -3.06 14.29 6.46
N ASP A 31 -2.86 15.26 7.33
CA ASP A 31 -2.51 16.64 6.98
C ASP A 31 -1.05 16.76 6.52
N HIS A 32 -0.16 15.91 7.04
CA HIS A 32 1.24 15.84 6.62
C HIS A 32 1.85 14.44 6.87
N ARG A 33 2.98 14.18 6.21
CA ARG A 33 3.82 13.00 6.47
C ARG A 33 4.75 13.25 7.66
N PRO A 34 4.72 12.42 8.70
CA PRO A 34 5.67 12.53 9.80
C PRO A 34 7.06 12.05 9.37
N GLU A 35 8.09 12.60 10.02
CA GLU A 35 9.46 12.08 9.89
C GLU A 35 9.53 10.60 10.27
N THR A 36 10.47 9.89 9.66
CA THR A 36 10.68 8.47 9.93
C THR A 36 11.37 8.27 11.27
N ASP A 37 10.86 7.34 12.09
CA ASP A 37 11.50 6.98 13.35
C ASP A 37 12.89 6.34 13.09
N PRO A 38 13.94 6.69 13.85
CA PRO A 38 15.29 6.14 13.67
C PRO A 38 15.40 4.61 13.79
N TYR A 39 14.42 3.96 14.42
CA TYR A 39 14.30 2.51 14.45
C TYR A 39 14.03 1.91 13.06
N CYS A 40 13.25 2.62 12.23
CA CYS A 40 12.91 2.18 10.89
C CYS A 40 14.10 2.42 9.95
N GLN A 41 14.83 1.35 9.64
CA GLN A 41 15.98 1.38 8.74
C GLN A 41 15.77 0.43 7.58
N ALA A 42 15.94 0.96 6.37
CA ALA A 42 15.79 0.18 5.14
C ALA A 42 17.13 -0.51 4.82
N LEU A 43 17.08 -1.79 4.44
CA LEU A 43 18.27 -2.50 3.95
C LEU A 43 18.73 -1.94 2.59
N TYR A 44 17.76 -1.62 1.74
CA TYR A 44 17.96 -0.92 0.48
C TYR A 44 17.33 0.48 0.60
N PRO A 45 18.04 1.55 0.19
CA PRO A 45 17.52 2.90 0.28
C PRO A 45 16.26 3.06 -0.57
N PHE A 46 15.26 3.73 -0.01
CA PHE A 46 14.08 4.17 -0.76
C PHE A 46 14.48 5.22 -1.80
N CYS A 47 13.97 5.06 -3.02
CA CYS A 47 14.11 6.02 -4.12
C CYS A 47 15.56 6.51 -4.37
N PRO A 48 16.53 5.61 -4.59
CA PRO A 48 17.96 5.96 -4.57
C PRO A 48 18.39 6.97 -5.66
N THR A 49 17.68 6.97 -6.79
CA THR A 49 17.93 7.85 -7.95
C THR A 49 16.90 8.95 -8.09
N GLY A 50 15.93 9.03 -7.18
CA GLY A 50 14.94 10.10 -7.17
C GLY A 50 15.51 11.43 -6.69
N ASP A 51 14.76 12.49 -6.97
CA ASP A 51 15.07 13.80 -6.42
C ASP A 51 14.94 13.75 -4.89
N ARG A 52 15.97 14.24 -4.17
CA ARG A 52 16.02 14.19 -2.71
C ARG A 52 14.91 14.96 -2.02
N ASP A 53 14.43 16.02 -2.67
CA ASP A 53 13.33 16.86 -2.18
C ASP A 53 11.99 16.42 -2.80
N GLY A 54 11.96 15.27 -3.48
CA GLY A 54 10.78 14.75 -4.17
C GLY A 54 10.32 15.62 -5.34
N ARG A 55 11.16 16.50 -5.88
CA ARG A 55 10.75 17.44 -6.93
C ARG A 55 10.46 16.71 -8.24
N ILE A 56 9.33 17.06 -8.84
CA ILE A 56 8.96 16.64 -10.20
C ILE A 56 9.28 17.82 -11.14
N PRO A 57 10.00 17.60 -12.26
CA PRO A 57 10.39 18.67 -13.17
C PRO A 57 9.17 19.34 -13.81
N TYR A 58 9.26 20.64 -14.04
CA TYR A 58 8.25 21.37 -14.79
C TYR A 58 8.39 21.10 -16.29
N MET A 59 7.27 20.79 -16.95
CA MET A 59 7.19 20.61 -18.41
C MET A 59 6.64 21.88 -19.06
N ARG A 60 7.12 22.25 -20.25
CA ARG A 60 6.52 23.36 -21.01
C ARG A 60 5.07 23.02 -21.31
N ASP A 61 4.14 23.96 -21.08
CA ASP A 61 2.71 23.69 -21.20
C ASP A 61 2.28 23.08 -22.54
N THR A 62 2.97 23.45 -23.64
CA THR A 62 2.74 22.95 -25.00
C THR A 62 3.44 21.64 -25.33
N ASP A 63 4.27 21.10 -24.44
CA ASP A 63 4.94 19.81 -24.68
C ASP A 63 3.90 18.69 -24.76
N SER A 64 4.25 17.65 -25.49
CA SER A 64 3.51 16.40 -25.56
C SER A 64 4.24 15.36 -24.71
N ILE A 65 3.63 14.92 -23.62
CA ILE A 65 4.15 13.91 -22.72
C ILE A 65 3.47 12.58 -23.01
N GLU A 66 4.23 11.58 -23.42
CA GLU A 66 3.74 10.22 -23.59
C GLU A 66 3.67 9.50 -22.26
N VAL A 67 2.61 8.72 -22.04
CA VAL A 67 2.34 8.01 -20.79
C VAL A 67 2.48 6.51 -21.03
N PHE A 68 3.22 5.83 -20.16
CA PHE A 68 3.51 4.41 -20.25
C PHE A 68 3.00 3.66 -19.03
N ARG A 69 2.38 2.51 -19.25
CA ARG A 69 2.18 1.46 -18.25
C ARG A 69 3.46 0.68 -18.11
N LEU A 70 3.97 0.64 -16.88
CA LEU A 70 5.18 -0.09 -16.51
C LEU A 70 4.80 -1.14 -15.48
N GLN A 71 5.20 -2.38 -15.72
CA GLN A 71 4.98 -3.47 -14.78
C GLN A 71 6.13 -4.47 -14.86
N ALA A 72 6.65 -4.92 -13.72
CA ALA A 72 7.74 -5.92 -13.67
C ALA A 72 7.57 -6.81 -12.44
N PRO A 73 8.11 -8.04 -12.41
CA PRO A 73 8.03 -8.89 -11.22
C PRO A 73 8.67 -8.25 -9.98
N VAL A 74 8.02 -8.39 -8.83
CA VAL A 74 8.53 -7.91 -7.54
C VAL A 74 9.86 -8.60 -7.22
N TRP A 75 10.85 -7.83 -6.73
CA TRP A 75 12.15 -8.31 -6.23
C TRP A 75 12.92 -9.19 -7.23
N GLU A 76 12.80 -8.91 -8.52
CA GLU A 76 13.58 -9.56 -9.59
C GLU A 76 15.09 -9.54 -9.27
N PHE A 77 15.60 -8.44 -8.71
CA PHE A 77 17.01 -8.31 -8.31
C PHE A 77 17.47 -9.34 -7.26
N LYS A 78 16.55 -9.88 -6.44
CA LYS A 78 16.87 -10.82 -5.35
C LYS A 78 16.47 -12.26 -5.68
N TYR A 79 15.35 -12.45 -6.38
CA TYR A 79 14.75 -13.76 -6.60
C TYR A 79 14.62 -14.15 -8.09
N GLY A 80 15.11 -13.31 -9.00
CA GLY A 80 14.95 -13.48 -10.44
C GLY A 80 13.46 -13.59 -10.83
N ASP A 81 13.18 -14.37 -11.86
CA ASP A 81 11.83 -14.49 -12.44
C ASP A 81 10.84 -15.30 -11.58
N LEU A 82 11.23 -15.80 -10.40
CA LEU A 82 10.41 -16.71 -9.60
C LEU A 82 9.07 -16.08 -9.18
N LEU A 83 9.09 -14.80 -8.77
CA LEU A 83 7.88 -14.08 -8.36
C LEU A 83 7.02 -13.67 -9.56
N GLY A 84 7.63 -13.53 -10.75
CA GLY A 84 6.92 -13.35 -12.01
C GLY A 84 6.12 -14.58 -12.43
N LYS A 85 6.63 -15.79 -12.12
CA LYS A 85 5.92 -17.07 -12.40
C LYS A 85 4.66 -17.27 -11.55
N ILE A 86 4.51 -16.53 -10.46
CA ILE A 86 3.30 -16.51 -9.62
C ILE A 86 2.57 -15.15 -9.68
N HIS A 87 2.92 -14.32 -10.67
CA HIS A 87 2.29 -13.03 -10.97
C HIS A 87 2.21 -12.06 -9.79
N ILE A 88 3.29 -11.94 -9.02
CA ILE A 88 3.47 -10.85 -8.05
C ILE A 88 4.26 -9.76 -8.75
N MET A 89 3.56 -8.72 -9.20
CA MET A 89 4.08 -7.64 -10.05
C MET A 89 4.16 -6.33 -9.27
N HIS A 90 5.17 -5.53 -9.60
CA HIS A 90 5.35 -4.13 -9.20
C HIS A 90 4.86 -3.25 -10.34
N ASP A 91 4.10 -2.21 -10.01
CA ASP A 91 3.45 -1.33 -10.97
C ASP A 91 4.01 0.10 -10.88
N ALA A 92 4.23 0.70 -12.04
CA ALA A 92 4.74 2.06 -12.19
C ALA A 92 4.14 2.77 -13.41
N ILE A 93 4.40 4.07 -13.52
CA ILE A 93 3.99 4.90 -14.66
C ILE A 93 5.22 5.56 -15.26
N GLY A 94 5.41 5.39 -16.55
CA GLY A 94 6.45 6.06 -17.31
C GLY A 94 5.93 7.33 -17.98
N PHE A 95 6.79 8.34 -18.09
CA PHE A 95 6.53 9.56 -18.83
C PHE A 95 7.67 9.83 -19.80
N ARG A 96 7.39 10.31 -21.02
CA ARG A 96 8.41 10.76 -21.96
C ARG A 96 8.03 12.08 -22.60
N SER A 97 8.87 13.10 -22.41
CA SER A 97 8.73 14.40 -23.07
C SER A 97 9.17 14.30 -24.52
N THR A 98 8.35 14.82 -25.44
CA THR A 98 8.74 14.88 -26.86
C THR A 98 9.70 16.02 -27.17
N GLU A 99 9.68 17.09 -26.37
CA GLU A 99 10.57 18.23 -26.58
C GLU A 99 11.98 18.01 -26.04
N THR A 100 12.10 17.39 -24.87
CA THR A 100 13.40 17.16 -24.22
C THR A 100 13.97 15.78 -24.50
N GLU A 101 13.15 14.87 -25.06
CA GLU A 101 13.44 13.44 -25.25
C GLU A 101 13.74 12.67 -23.95
N ARG A 102 13.66 13.34 -22.80
CA ARG A 102 13.85 12.72 -21.49
C ARG A 102 12.63 11.90 -21.11
N ASN A 103 12.88 10.82 -20.40
CA ASN A 103 11.86 9.97 -19.83
C ASN A 103 12.04 9.85 -18.32
N TYR A 104 10.96 9.48 -17.65
CA TYR A 104 10.87 9.45 -16.21
C TYR A 104 10.03 8.27 -15.79
N THR A 105 10.35 7.70 -14.64
CA THR A 105 9.58 6.66 -13.99
C THR A 105 9.00 7.21 -12.70
N MET A 106 7.72 6.94 -12.47
CA MET A 106 7.00 7.29 -11.25
C MET A 106 6.42 6.03 -10.62
N GLU A 107 6.79 5.80 -9.37
CA GLU A 107 6.40 4.63 -8.59
C GLU A 107 5.84 5.08 -7.24
N TRP A 108 5.21 4.17 -6.52
CA TRP A 108 4.85 4.38 -5.12
C TRP A 108 5.03 3.08 -4.36
N TYR A 109 5.90 3.05 -3.36
CA TYR A 109 6.26 1.82 -2.66
C TYR A 109 6.77 2.10 -1.24
N GLU A 110 7.11 1.03 -0.54
CA GLU A 110 7.48 1.03 0.86
C GLU A 110 8.85 1.69 1.11
N LEU A 111 8.92 2.57 2.10
CA LEU A 111 10.20 3.13 2.53
C LEU A 111 11.13 2.05 3.12
N PHE A 112 10.54 1.04 3.76
CA PHE A 112 11.23 0.04 4.55
C PHE A 112 10.91 -1.39 4.09
N GLN A 113 10.61 -1.59 2.81
CA GLN A 113 10.23 -2.89 2.23
C GLN A 113 8.88 -3.47 2.75
N LEU A 114 8.26 -4.33 1.92
CA LEU A 114 6.92 -4.90 2.12
C LEU A 114 6.68 -5.55 3.49
N GLY A 115 7.66 -6.29 4.01
CA GLY A 115 7.51 -7.00 5.29
C GLY A 115 7.23 -6.05 6.46
N ASN A 116 7.91 -4.91 6.50
CA ASN A 116 7.74 -3.88 7.54
C ASN A 116 6.42 -3.10 7.42
N CYS A 117 5.81 -3.11 6.23
CA CYS A 117 4.49 -2.55 6.00
C CYS A 117 3.36 -3.52 6.32
N THR A 118 3.63 -4.83 6.26
CA THR A 118 2.61 -5.87 6.44
C THR A 118 2.51 -6.35 7.90
N PHE A 119 3.62 -6.40 8.62
CA PHE A 119 3.67 -6.87 10.01
C PHE A 119 4.53 -5.96 10.89
N PRO A 120 4.14 -5.74 12.16
CA PRO A 120 4.84 -4.85 13.05
C PRO A 120 6.07 -5.50 13.70
N HIS A 121 6.92 -4.65 14.27
CA HIS A 121 8.00 -5.03 15.16
C HIS A 121 7.51 -5.11 16.61
N LEU A 122 7.90 -6.18 17.31
CA LEU A 122 7.61 -6.33 18.74
C LEU A 122 8.83 -5.89 19.56
N ARG A 123 8.78 -4.65 20.06
CA ARG A 123 9.84 -4.04 20.84
C ARG A 123 9.61 -4.26 22.35
N PRO A 124 10.57 -4.79 23.12
CA PRO A 124 10.41 -5.06 24.55
C PRO A 124 10.05 -3.83 25.39
N GLU A 125 10.52 -2.66 24.98
CA GLU A 125 10.30 -1.37 25.65
C GLU A 125 8.95 -0.71 25.32
N LEU A 126 8.21 -1.25 24.33
CA LEU A 126 6.90 -0.74 23.93
C LEU A 126 5.79 -1.74 24.27
N ASN A 127 4.68 -1.21 24.78
CA ASN A 127 3.49 -2.02 25.01
C ASN A 127 2.83 -2.42 23.69
N ALA A 128 2.63 -1.47 22.79
CA ALA A 128 2.03 -1.68 21.47
C ALA A 128 3.07 -2.20 20.43
N PRO A 129 2.66 -3.02 19.45
CA PRO A 129 3.45 -3.32 18.27
C PRO A 129 3.84 -2.04 17.49
N PHE A 130 5.07 -1.98 17.00
CA PHE A 130 5.63 -0.80 16.35
C PHE A 130 5.69 -0.98 14.82
N TRP A 131 5.14 -0.03 14.08
CA TRP A 131 5.01 -0.13 12.62
C TRP A 131 6.02 0.75 11.88
N CYS A 132 6.70 0.16 10.90
CA CYS A 132 7.53 0.88 9.93
C CYS A 132 6.86 0.80 8.55
N ASN A 133 5.61 1.23 8.48
CA ASN A 133 4.72 0.99 7.35
C ASN A 133 4.53 2.21 6.42
N GLN A 134 5.45 3.17 6.43
CA GLN A 134 5.36 4.30 5.51
C GLN A 134 5.59 3.84 4.06
N GLY A 135 4.75 4.34 3.15
CA GLY A 135 4.94 4.26 1.71
C GLY A 135 4.87 5.65 1.09
N ALA A 136 5.59 5.88 -0.02
CA ALA A 136 5.67 7.19 -0.66
C ALA A 136 5.88 7.07 -2.17
N ALA A 137 5.59 8.16 -2.88
CA ALA A 137 5.88 8.29 -4.30
C ALA A 137 7.38 8.51 -4.52
N CYS A 138 7.90 7.89 -5.58
CA CYS A 138 9.26 8.02 -6.06
C CYS A 138 9.22 8.45 -7.53
N PHE A 139 9.92 9.53 -7.87
CA PHE A 139 10.01 10.04 -9.24
C PHE A 139 11.48 10.23 -9.61
N PHE A 140 11.91 9.61 -10.72
CA PHE A 140 13.30 9.67 -11.17
C PHE A 140 13.39 9.69 -12.71
N GLU A 141 14.52 10.18 -13.21
CA GLU A 141 14.84 10.21 -14.64
C GLU A 141 15.29 8.82 -15.12
N GLY A 142 14.82 8.41 -16.30
CA GLY A 142 15.08 7.11 -16.89
C GLY A 142 13.87 6.17 -16.84
N ILE A 143 13.61 5.48 -17.94
CA ILE A 143 12.84 4.23 -18.00
C ILE A 143 13.85 3.13 -18.34
N ASP A 144 14.02 2.15 -17.46
CA ASP A 144 14.88 0.99 -17.71
C ASP A 144 14.14 -0.03 -18.57
N ASP A 145 14.25 0.13 -19.90
CA ASP A 145 13.58 -0.73 -20.87
C ASP A 145 13.83 -2.23 -20.61
N VAL A 146 15.03 -2.62 -20.18
CA VAL A 146 15.36 -4.03 -19.93
C VAL A 146 14.56 -4.54 -18.75
N HIS A 147 14.54 -3.80 -17.64
CA HIS A 147 13.77 -4.16 -16.45
C HIS A 147 12.27 -4.36 -16.75
N TRP A 148 11.67 -3.43 -17.50
CA TRP A 148 10.23 -3.46 -17.77
C TRP A 148 9.82 -4.41 -18.92
N MET A 149 10.70 -4.64 -19.90
CA MET A 149 10.36 -5.47 -21.07
C MET A 149 10.74 -6.95 -20.93
N GLN A 150 11.78 -7.29 -20.15
CA GLN A 150 12.31 -8.66 -20.14
C GLN A 150 11.29 -9.66 -19.56
N ASN A 151 10.67 -9.30 -18.44
CA ASN A 151 9.72 -10.17 -17.72
C ASN A 151 8.41 -9.44 -17.35
N GLY A 152 8.15 -8.31 -17.99
CA GLY A 152 7.13 -7.35 -17.57
C GLY A 152 6.29 -6.79 -18.72
N THR A 153 5.81 -5.57 -18.54
CA THR A 153 5.12 -4.78 -19.57
C THR A 153 5.69 -3.36 -19.59
N LEU A 154 6.07 -2.91 -20.78
CA LEU A 154 6.30 -1.50 -21.11
C LEU A 154 5.37 -1.16 -22.29
N GLU A 155 4.30 -0.42 -22.03
CA GLU A 155 3.30 -0.09 -23.05
C GLU A 155 2.93 1.39 -22.99
N LYS A 156 2.98 2.09 -24.13
CA LYS A 156 2.41 3.44 -24.24
C LYS A 156 0.89 3.36 -24.19
N VAL A 157 0.29 3.96 -23.16
CA VAL A 157 -1.15 3.95 -22.92
C VAL A 157 -1.82 5.29 -23.17
N GLY A 158 -1.06 6.38 -23.33
CA GLY A 158 -1.68 7.69 -23.56
C GLY A 158 -0.70 8.78 -23.95
N ARG A 159 -1.25 9.99 -24.05
CA ARG A 159 -0.50 11.22 -24.28
C ARG A 159 -1.23 12.39 -23.63
N MET A 160 -0.50 13.21 -22.89
CA MET A 160 -1.00 14.43 -22.25
C MET A 160 -0.15 15.63 -22.65
N THR A 161 -0.65 16.83 -22.37
CA THR A 161 0.12 18.08 -22.49
C THR A 161 1.04 18.27 -21.29
N GLY A 162 2.09 19.09 -21.45
CA GLY A 162 2.93 19.49 -20.32
C GLY A 162 2.13 20.19 -19.23
N ALA A 163 1.10 20.97 -19.58
CA ALA A 163 0.20 21.60 -18.62
C ALA A 163 -0.53 20.57 -17.75
N GLN A 164 -1.08 19.51 -18.36
CA GLN A 164 -1.72 18.41 -17.64
C GLN A 164 -0.71 17.65 -16.76
N PHE A 165 0.53 17.44 -17.24
CA PHE A 165 1.60 16.83 -16.43
C PHE A 165 1.94 17.68 -15.19
N ASN A 166 2.04 18.99 -15.34
CA ASN A 166 2.34 19.89 -14.22
C ASN A 166 1.22 19.90 -13.17
N GLU A 167 -0.04 19.82 -13.58
CA GLU A 167 -1.18 19.66 -12.66
C GLU A 167 -1.17 18.29 -11.99
N LEU A 168 -0.83 17.23 -12.72
CA LEU A 168 -0.62 15.90 -12.14
C LEU A 168 0.47 15.93 -11.07
N ALA A 169 1.60 16.58 -11.35
CA ALA A 169 2.72 16.69 -10.43
C ALA A 169 2.30 17.32 -9.08
N LYS A 170 1.48 18.38 -9.11
CA LYS A 170 0.91 18.99 -7.89
C LYS A 170 0.02 18.01 -7.13
N TRP A 171 -0.83 17.27 -7.84
CA TRP A 171 -1.67 16.24 -7.22
C TRP A 171 -0.84 15.11 -6.61
N VAL A 172 0.24 14.67 -7.26
CA VAL A 172 1.16 13.64 -6.73
C VAL A 172 1.81 14.11 -5.44
N GLN A 173 2.24 15.37 -5.34
CA GLN A 173 2.77 15.93 -4.09
C GLN A 173 1.73 15.87 -2.96
N TYR A 174 0.51 16.34 -3.24
CA TYR A 174 -0.59 16.24 -2.28
C TYR A 174 -0.90 14.78 -1.87
N ASP A 175 -0.91 13.84 -2.83
CA ASP A 175 -1.11 12.42 -2.55
C ASP A 175 0.00 11.87 -1.65
N ASN A 176 1.24 12.28 -1.92
CA ASN A 176 2.43 11.84 -1.19
C ASN A 176 2.52 12.41 0.22
N GLU A 177 1.98 13.61 0.46
CA GLU A 177 1.93 14.22 1.80
C GLU A 177 0.78 13.69 2.66
N THR A 178 -0.31 13.25 2.03
CA THR A 178 -1.55 12.88 2.73
C THR A 178 -1.79 11.37 2.82
N GLY A 179 -1.28 10.59 1.86
CA GLY A 179 -1.34 9.12 1.82
C GLY A 179 -0.03 8.50 2.30
N ILE A 180 0.12 8.37 3.62
CA ILE A 180 1.43 8.22 4.25
C ILE A 180 1.84 6.78 4.57
N PHE A 181 0.88 5.86 4.64
CA PHE A 181 1.13 4.47 5.01
C PHE A 181 0.73 3.50 3.89
N TYR A 182 1.52 2.44 3.74
CA TYR A 182 1.28 1.32 2.84
C TYR A 182 0.39 0.30 3.53
N GLU A 183 -0.59 -0.22 2.79
CA GLU A 183 -1.43 -1.34 3.23
C GLU A 183 -1.42 -2.44 2.17
N THR A 184 -1.06 -3.65 2.57
CA THR A 184 -0.90 -4.81 1.70
C THR A 184 -2.23 -5.51 1.42
N TRP A 185 -3.11 -5.59 2.43
CA TRP A 185 -4.26 -6.48 2.36
C TRP A 185 -5.48 -5.79 1.76
N THR A 186 -6.04 -6.40 0.72
CA THR A 186 -7.46 -6.18 0.40
C THR A 186 -8.28 -7.25 1.09
N VAL A 187 -9.30 -6.87 1.86
CA VAL A 187 -10.11 -7.82 2.64
C VAL A 187 -11.53 -7.87 2.08
N ARG A 188 -11.98 -9.06 1.69
CA ARG A 188 -13.30 -9.29 1.08
C ARG A 188 -14.12 -10.32 1.86
N ALA A 189 -15.43 -10.33 1.64
CA ALA A 189 -16.31 -11.30 2.29
C ALA A 189 -16.14 -12.72 1.74
N ASP A 190 -15.86 -12.83 0.43
CA ASP A 190 -15.74 -14.07 -0.34
C ASP A 190 -15.08 -13.78 -1.72
N PRO A 191 -14.67 -14.79 -2.52
CA PRO A 191 -13.95 -14.58 -3.78
C PRO A 191 -14.84 -14.19 -4.98
N SER A 192 -16.15 -14.02 -4.79
CA SER A 192 -17.04 -13.66 -5.90
C SER A 192 -16.78 -12.23 -6.39
N PRO A 193 -16.96 -11.94 -7.70
CA PRO A 193 -16.72 -10.59 -8.25
C PRO A 193 -17.52 -9.46 -7.60
N ASN A 194 -18.71 -9.78 -7.04
CA ASN A 194 -19.60 -8.83 -6.38
C ASN A 194 -19.54 -8.91 -4.85
N SER A 195 -18.47 -9.50 -4.31
CA SER A 195 -18.32 -9.63 -2.85
C SER A 195 -18.18 -8.27 -2.18
N THR A 196 -18.63 -8.19 -0.93
CA THR A 196 -18.43 -6.99 -0.11
C THR A 196 -16.95 -6.84 0.20
N VAL A 197 -16.38 -5.68 -0.13
CA VAL A 197 -15.03 -5.30 0.27
C VAL A 197 -15.11 -4.62 1.63
N TRP A 198 -14.35 -5.13 2.59
CA TRP A 198 -14.24 -4.56 3.93
C TRP A 198 -13.15 -3.48 3.99
N PHE A 199 -11.99 -3.79 3.40
CA PHE A 199 -10.82 -2.92 3.35
C PHE A 199 -10.15 -3.03 1.98
N GLU A 200 -9.76 -1.89 1.42
CA GLU A 200 -8.95 -1.82 0.20
C GLU A 200 -7.47 -1.66 0.59
N SER A 201 -6.59 -2.30 -0.17
CA SER A 201 -5.15 -2.07 -0.05
C SER A 201 -4.79 -0.63 -0.40
N TYR A 202 -3.58 -0.22 -0.02
CA TYR A 202 -2.99 1.06 -0.39
C TYR A 202 -1.53 0.82 -0.78
N ASP A 203 -1.36 0.31 -2.00
CA ASP A 203 -0.11 -0.20 -2.56
C ASP A 203 0.26 0.49 -3.89
N CYS A 204 1.32 0.01 -4.55
CA CYS A 204 1.79 0.52 -5.84
C CYS A 204 0.70 0.45 -6.93
N SER A 205 -0.02 -0.67 -7.04
CA SER A 205 -1.11 -0.85 -8.01
C SER A 205 -2.20 0.19 -7.80
N GLN A 206 -2.59 0.43 -6.53
CA GLN A 206 -3.61 1.40 -6.18
C GLN A 206 -3.16 2.83 -6.48
N PHE A 207 -1.87 3.15 -6.28
CA PHE A 207 -1.32 4.45 -6.69
C PHE A 207 -1.38 4.65 -8.21
N VAL A 208 -1.02 3.63 -9.00
CA VAL A 208 -1.13 3.66 -10.46
C VAL A 208 -2.58 3.92 -10.89
N HIS A 209 -3.54 3.22 -10.29
CA HIS A 209 -4.97 3.45 -10.56
C HIS A 209 -5.45 4.86 -10.18
N ARG A 210 -5.06 5.37 -9.00
CA ARG A 210 -5.40 6.74 -8.60
C ARG A 210 -4.82 7.77 -9.58
N THR A 211 -3.60 7.53 -10.05
CA THR A 211 -2.92 8.40 -11.02
C THR A 211 -3.62 8.36 -12.38
N TYR A 212 -3.93 7.18 -12.92
CA TYR A 212 -4.68 7.07 -14.18
C TYR A 212 -6.05 7.70 -14.10
N LYS A 213 -6.77 7.52 -12.98
CA LYS A 213 -8.04 8.19 -12.76
C LYS A 213 -7.86 9.71 -12.78
N LYS A 214 -6.81 10.22 -12.12
CA LYS A 214 -6.51 11.65 -12.12
C LYS A 214 -6.20 12.18 -13.52
N ILE A 215 -5.48 11.39 -14.32
CA ILE A 215 -5.16 11.70 -15.72
C ILE A 215 -6.44 11.76 -16.56
N ALA A 216 -7.34 10.79 -16.42
CA ALA A 216 -8.63 10.77 -17.12
C ALA A 216 -9.54 11.93 -16.69
N GLU A 217 -9.56 12.32 -15.42
CA GLU A 217 -10.28 13.51 -14.92
C GLU A 217 -9.82 14.82 -15.60
N MET A 218 -8.58 14.86 -16.11
CA MET A 218 -8.05 15.99 -16.88
C MET A 218 -8.33 15.89 -18.39
N GLY A 219 -9.15 14.93 -18.82
CA GLY A 219 -9.57 14.74 -20.22
C GLY A 219 -8.54 14.04 -21.10
N VAL A 220 -7.63 13.27 -20.52
CA VAL A 220 -6.64 12.47 -21.27
C VAL A 220 -7.21 11.07 -21.53
N ASP A 221 -7.25 10.68 -22.80
CA ASP A 221 -7.66 9.32 -23.19
C ASP A 221 -6.52 8.33 -22.93
N LEU A 222 -6.81 7.33 -22.10
CA LEU A 222 -5.90 6.21 -21.80
C LEU A 222 -6.41 4.95 -22.47
N VAL A 223 -5.61 4.36 -23.36
CA VAL A 223 -5.96 3.17 -24.14
C VAL A 223 -4.83 2.16 -24.07
N SER A 224 -5.17 0.96 -23.60
CA SER A 224 -4.27 -0.20 -23.64
C SER A 224 -4.64 -1.12 -24.79
N LYS A 225 -3.65 -1.66 -25.50
CA LYS A 225 -3.84 -2.74 -26.49
C LYS A 225 -3.86 -4.11 -25.83
N THR A 226 -3.37 -4.20 -24.59
CA THR A 226 -3.31 -5.42 -23.80
C THR A 226 -4.22 -5.34 -22.58
N GLN A 227 -4.60 -6.50 -22.03
CA GLN A 227 -5.37 -6.57 -20.80
C GLN A 227 -4.55 -5.98 -19.64
N THR A 228 -5.13 -5.04 -18.89
CA THR A 228 -4.43 -4.37 -17.79
C THR A 228 -4.66 -5.12 -16.48
N ASN A 229 -3.84 -6.14 -16.25
CA ASN A 229 -3.91 -6.94 -15.03
C ASN A 229 -2.98 -6.43 -13.94
N TYR A 230 -3.40 -6.62 -12.70
CA TYR A 230 -2.71 -6.17 -11.49
C TYR A 230 -2.71 -7.27 -10.44
N THR A 231 -1.63 -7.36 -9.67
CA THR A 231 -1.55 -8.27 -8.53
C THR A 231 -2.44 -7.76 -7.41
N LYS A 232 -3.29 -8.64 -6.87
CA LYS A 232 -4.07 -8.37 -5.66
C LYS A 232 -3.84 -9.47 -4.64
N ILE A 233 -3.65 -9.07 -3.38
CA ILE A 233 -3.47 -9.97 -2.25
C ILE A 233 -4.72 -9.86 -1.37
N TYR A 234 -5.51 -10.93 -1.37
CA TYR A 234 -6.77 -11.00 -0.66
C TYR A 234 -6.68 -11.75 0.65
N LEU A 235 -7.32 -11.19 1.68
CA LEU A 235 -7.84 -11.92 2.82
C LEU A 235 -9.35 -12.09 2.68
N PHE A 236 -9.87 -13.26 3.04
CA PHE A 236 -11.31 -13.51 3.08
C PHE A 236 -11.80 -13.67 4.51
N SER A 237 -12.82 -12.90 4.89
CA SER A 237 -13.35 -12.90 6.25
C SER A 237 -14.87 -12.69 6.29
N GLY A 238 -15.50 -13.02 7.41
CA GLY A 238 -16.77 -12.41 7.79
C GLY A 238 -16.63 -10.92 8.05
N GLU A 239 -17.72 -10.29 8.50
CA GLU A 239 -17.72 -8.87 8.83
C GLU A 239 -16.68 -8.57 9.94
N PRO A 240 -15.73 -7.65 9.70
CA PRO A 240 -14.70 -7.29 10.68
C PRO A 240 -15.27 -6.63 11.92
N SER A 241 -14.65 -6.92 13.07
CA SER A 241 -14.98 -6.27 14.34
C SER A 241 -13.90 -5.27 14.74
N TYR A 242 -14.29 -4.02 15.00
CA TYR A 242 -13.40 -2.98 15.51
C TYR A 242 -12.95 -3.30 16.93
N LEU A 243 -11.63 -3.25 17.19
CA LEU A 243 -11.06 -3.54 18.51
C LEU A 243 -10.60 -2.28 19.25
N GLY A 244 -10.09 -1.29 18.52
CA GLY A 244 -9.53 -0.06 19.09
C GLY A 244 -8.18 0.33 18.48
N ASN A 245 -7.57 1.37 19.02
CA ASN A 245 -6.22 1.83 18.66
C ASN A 245 -5.19 1.47 19.74
N ASP A 246 -3.93 1.85 19.50
CA ASP A 246 -2.80 1.60 20.40
C ASP A 246 -3.09 1.98 21.86
N SER A 247 -3.61 3.19 22.08
CA SER A 247 -3.85 3.73 23.43
C SER A 247 -4.96 2.97 24.14
N THR A 248 -6.01 2.58 23.41
CA THR A 248 -7.15 1.87 24.00
C THR A 248 -6.85 0.41 24.33
N ILE A 249 -6.05 -0.27 23.50
CA ILE A 249 -5.76 -1.70 23.66
C ILE A 249 -4.54 -1.94 24.57
N PHE A 250 -3.44 -1.22 24.33
CA PHE A 250 -2.17 -1.47 25.02
C PHE A 250 -1.93 -0.53 26.22
N GLY A 251 -2.75 0.50 26.39
CA GLY A 251 -2.67 1.45 27.51
C GLY A 251 -3.56 1.10 28.71
N GLN A 252 -4.55 0.21 28.56
CA GLN A 252 -5.55 -0.09 29.59
C GLN A 252 -5.37 -1.49 30.18
N SER A 253 -5.38 -1.60 31.52
CA SER A 253 -5.23 -2.89 32.20
C SER A 253 -6.39 -3.87 31.93
N SER A 254 -7.59 -3.37 31.64
CA SER A 254 -8.77 -4.17 31.27
C SER A 254 -8.61 -4.90 29.93
N MET A 255 -7.77 -4.39 29.03
CA MET A 255 -7.54 -4.95 27.69
C MET A 255 -6.28 -5.81 27.60
N LYS A 256 -5.66 -6.13 28.75
CA LYS A 256 -4.38 -6.86 28.82
C LYS A 256 -4.40 -8.20 28.08
N THR A 257 -5.52 -8.94 28.16
CA THR A 257 -5.67 -10.23 27.47
C THR A 257 -5.64 -10.06 25.96
N LEU A 258 -6.46 -9.15 25.42
CA LEU A 258 -6.49 -8.84 23.99
C LEU A 258 -5.13 -8.31 23.49
N ALA A 259 -4.49 -7.42 24.26
CA ALA A 259 -3.16 -6.91 23.94
C ALA A 259 -2.12 -8.04 23.83
N ALA A 260 -2.16 -9.02 24.75
CA ALA A 260 -1.27 -10.17 24.70
C ALA A 260 -1.58 -11.09 23.51
N GLU A 261 -2.86 -11.30 23.18
CA GLU A 261 -3.30 -12.07 22.02
C GLU A 261 -2.81 -11.46 20.70
N ILE A 262 -2.97 -10.14 20.52
CA ILE A 262 -2.50 -9.43 19.33
C ILE A 262 -0.97 -9.51 19.20
N LYS A 263 -0.23 -9.30 20.30
CA LYS A 263 1.24 -9.44 20.28
C LYS A 263 1.65 -10.86 19.94
N ASN A 264 0.98 -11.86 20.51
CA ASN A 264 1.27 -13.26 20.23
C ASN A 264 0.93 -13.63 18.78
N PHE A 265 -0.12 -13.07 18.19
CA PHE A 265 -0.43 -13.22 16.78
C PHE A 265 0.72 -12.69 15.90
N TYR A 266 1.14 -11.44 16.10
CA TYR A 266 2.21 -10.84 15.29
C TYR A 266 3.60 -11.44 15.53
N HIS A 267 3.83 -12.07 16.68
CA HIS A 267 5.13 -12.66 17.00
C HIS A 267 5.57 -13.69 15.95
N SER A 268 4.64 -14.48 15.43
CA SER A 268 4.91 -15.50 14.41
C SER A 268 5.33 -14.89 13.06
N PHE A 269 5.02 -13.62 12.80
CA PHE A 269 5.35 -12.93 11.54
C PHE A 269 6.63 -12.09 11.58
N ARG A 270 7.37 -12.12 12.70
CA ARG A 270 8.57 -11.30 12.88
C ARG A 270 9.66 -11.63 11.83
N PRO A 271 10.38 -10.61 11.30
CA PRO A 271 11.49 -10.85 10.39
C PRO A 271 12.68 -11.53 11.11
N HIS A 272 13.60 -12.09 10.33
CA HIS A 272 14.89 -12.65 10.79
C HIS A 272 14.79 -13.78 11.83
N GLN A 273 14.07 -14.84 11.48
CA GLN A 273 13.95 -16.04 12.30
C GLN A 273 15.05 -17.06 11.96
N SER A 274 15.43 -17.88 12.96
CA SER A 274 16.20 -19.09 12.66
C SER A 274 15.32 -20.05 11.84
N PRO A 275 15.90 -20.99 11.07
CA PRO A 275 15.10 -21.95 10.29
C PRO A 275 14.12 -22.77 11.15
N GLN A 276 14.47 -23.08 12.40
CA GLN A 276 13.61 -23.80 13.33
C GLN A 276 12.44 -22.92 13.78
N ASP A 277 12.71 -21.68 14.17
CA ASP A 277 11.68 -20.71 14.57
C ASP A 277 10.74 -20.38 13.41
N PHE A 278 11.25 -20.36 12.18
CA PHE A 278 10.44 -20.13 10.98
C PHE A 278 9.43 -21.25 10.75
N ILE A 279 9.85 -22.52 10.90
CA ILE A 279 8.93 -23.66 10.77
C ILE A 279 7.86 -23.61 11.85
N LEU A 280 8.25 -23.35 13.11
CA LEU A 280 7.30 -23.20 14.22
C LEU A 280 6.31 -22.07 13.95
N SER A 281 6.82 -20.92 13.50
CA SER A 281 5.99 -19.77 13.16
C SER A 281 5.02 -20.06 12.03
N LEU A 282 5.43 -20.83 11.01
CA LEU A 282 4.55 -21.24 9.92
C LEU A 282 3.38 -22.12 10.43
N PHE A 283 3.65 -23.04 11.36
CA PHE A 283 2.60 -23.84 12.00
C PHE A 283 1.65 -22.97 12.84
N GLU A 284 2.20 -22.04 13.64
CA GLU A 284 1.39 -21.12 14.44
C GLU A 284 0.51 -20.20 13.56
N ILE A 285 1.04 -19.71 12.44
CA ILE A 285 0.28 -18.91 11.47
C ILE A 285 -0.85 -19.75 10.88
N PHE A 286 -0.58 -20.98 10.48
CA PHE A 286 -1.61 -21.88 9.95
C PHE A 286 -2.69 -22.17 11.01
N GLU A 287 -2.29 -22.47 12.24
CA GLU A 287 -3.22 -22.70 13.35
C GLU A 287 -4.12 -21.49 13.57
N LYS A 288 -3.55 -20.30 13.79
CA LYS A 288 -4.32 -19.07 14.07
C LYS A 288 -5.21 -18.67 12.89
N VAL A 289 -4.69 -18.65 11.67
CA VAL A 289 -5.40 -18.10 10.50
C VAL A 289 -6.40 -19.10 9.90
N VAL A 290 -6.06 -20.39 9.85
CA VAL A 290 -6.86 -21.42 9.15
C VAL A 290 -7.70 -22.25 10.11
N LEU A 291 -7.12 -22.72 11.22
CA LEU A 291 -7.83 -23.59 12.17
C LEU A 291 -8.71 -22.79 13.12
N GLU A 292 -8.14 -21.76 13.75
CA GLU A 292 -8.87 -20.87 14.67
C GLU A 292 -9.65 -19.77 13.95
N LYS A 293 -9.33 -19.53 12.67
CA LYS A 293 -9.99 -18.54 11.80
C LYS A 293 -9.87 -17.10 12.32
N ASN A 294 -8.70 -16.78 12.88
CA ASN A 294 -8.40 -15.49 13.49
C ASN A 294 -7.31 -14.76 12.71
N PHE A 295 -7.56 -13.49 12.40
CA PHE A 295 -6.54 -12.59 11.89
C PHE A 295 -6.73 -11.20 12.49
N TYR A 296 -5.64 -10.56 12.88
CA TYR A 296 -5.64 -9.17 13.35
C TYR A 296 -5.10 -8.25 12.25
N LEU A 297 -5.96 -7.39 11.74
CA LEU A 297 -5.61 -6.37 10.75
C LEU A 297 -5.34 -5.04 11.45
N PHE A 298 -4.28 -4.36 11.02
CA PHE A 298 -3.99 -2.99 11.43
C PHE A 298 -4.27 -2.06 10.26
N TYR A 299 -5.33 -1.27 10.34
CA TYR A 299 -5.79 -0.39 9.26
C TYR A 299 -6.17 0.97 9.85
N ASN A 300 -5.76 2.07 9.19
CA ASN A 300 -5.96 3.44 9.69
C ASN A 300 -5.41 3.70 11.11
N PHE A 301 -4.34 3.01 11.48
CA PHE A 301 -3.75 3.03 12.82
C PHE A 301 -4.69 2.48 13.93
N GLU A 302 -5.54 1.53 13.54
CA GLU A 302 -6.51 0.86 14.40
C GLU A 302 -6.49 -0.65 14.16
N TYR A 303 -6.85 -1.43 15.16
CA TYR A 303 -6.89 -2.88 15.12
C TYR A 303 -8.31 -3.38 14.88
N TRP A 304 -8.39 -4.38 14.00
CA TRP A 304 -9.61 -5.05 13.60
C TRP A 304 -9.43 -6.56 13.71
N HIS A 305 -10.43 -7.25 14.24
CA HIS A 305 -10.51 -8.71 14.17
C HIS A 305 -11.21 -9.12 12.88
N LEU A 306 -10.57 -10.02 12.14
CA LEU A 306 -11.12 -10.62 10.94
C LEU A 306 -11.49 -12.09 11.24
N PRO A 307 -12.79 -12.45 11.23
CA PRO A 307 -13.21 -13.84 11.33
C PRO A 307 -12.99 -14.54 9.98
N MET A 308 -11.84 -15.18 9.82
CA MET A 308 -11.35 -15.67 8.53
C MET A 308 -12.26 -16.76 7.91
N LYS A 309 -12.37 -16.74 6.58
CA LYS A 309 -13.16 -17.69 5.79
C LYS A 309 -12.32 -18.27 4.65
N PRO A 310 -12.55 -19.53 4.24
CA PRO A 310 -11.94 -20.07 3.03
C PRO A 310 -12.19 -19.17 1.80
N PRO A 311 -11.22 -19.00 0.89
CA PRO A 311 -9.91 -19.66 0.85
C PRO A 311 -8.83 -19.04 1.76
N TYR A 312 -9.23 -18.18 2.70
CA TYR A 312 -8.40 -17.48 3.70
C TYR A 312 -7.49 -16.42 3.10
N ILE A 313 -6.55 -16.84 2.26
CA ILE A 313 -5.61 -15.97 1.56
C ILE A 313 -5.56 -16.38 0.09
N GLN A 314 -5.62 -15.40 -0.83
CA GLN A 314 -5.46 -15.66 -2.26
C GLN A 314 -4.68 -14.52 -2.90
N ILE A 315 -3.74 -14.87 -3.77
CA ILE A 315 -3.06 -13.92 -4.64
C ILE A 315 -3.66 -14.10 -6.03
N THR A 316 -4.15 -13.02 -6.62
CA THR A 316 -4.70 -13.02 -7.98
C THR A 316 -3.97 -12.04 -8.87
N TYR A 317 -4.10 -12.24 -10.17
CA TYR A 317 -3.64 -11.33 -11.20
C TYR A 317 -4.83 -11.01 -12.10
N GLU A 318 -5.61 -10.01 -11.69
CA GLU A 318 -6.93 -9.72 -12.24
C GLU A 318 -6.94 -8.43 -13.05
N GLU A 319 -7.83 -8.37 -14.03
CA GLU A 319 -8.00 -7.20 -14.89
C GLU A 319 -8.66 -6.06 -14.15
N VAL A 320 -8.02 -4.88 -14.24
CA VAL A 320 -8.60 -3.60 -13.85
C VAL A 320 -8.42 -2.67 -15.06
N PRO A 321 -9.49 -2.40 -15.83
CA PRO A 321 -9.40 -1.57 -17.02
C PRO A 321 -8.89 -0.15 -16.73
N LEU A 322 -8.27 0.47 -17.74
CA LEU A 322 -7.98 1.91 -17.69
C LEU A 322 -9.29 2.72 -17.62
N PRO A 323 -9.30 3.84 -16.86
CA PRO A 323 -10.49 4.62 -16.57
C PRO A 323 -11.04 5.44 -17.74
#